data_AF-A0A3P6FY08-F1
#
_entry.id   AF-A0A3P6FY08-F1
#
_cell.length_a   1.000
_cell.length_b   1.000
_cell.length_c   1.000
_cell.angle_alpha   90.00
_cell.angle_beta   90.00
_cell.angle_gamma   90.00
#
_symmetry.space_group_name_H-M   'P 1'
#
loop_
_entity.id
_entity.type
_entity.pdbx_description
1 polymer ?
#
loop_
_entity_poly.entity_id
_entity_poly.type
_entity_poly.pdbx_seq_one_letter_code
_entity_poly.pdbx_strand_id
1 'polypeptide(L)'
;MCLGCVITPPPLVIEHPKTHEHQLTLSTRQISFTCNVCGVPDNRSSYSCLPCGFTVHRSCIDMPQVIIINRHNHRLAYTNHLGPGFSDCGVCRRPVDQLHGAYSCSICPTYAVHSKCATTIKVWDGINLEGVPEEIEELPFKVVGDDNMKINHFSHEEHNLRLTSENVISDETTLCAACVYPLSDSGPIYSCVE
;
A
#
# COMPACT_ATOMS: atom_id res chain seq x y z
N MET A 1 -35.34 -16.61 2.45
CA MET A 1 -34.67 -16.08 3.66
C MET A 1 -33.30 -16.73 3.77
N CYS A 2 -32.25 -15.97 4.10
CA CYS A 2 -30.88 -16.51 4.24
C CYS A 2 -30.72 -17.21 5.61
N LEU A 3 -30.36 -18.51 5.61
CA LEU A 3 -30.15 -19.29 6.84
C LEU A 3 -29.10 -18.67 7.77
N GLY A 4 -28.00 -18.14 7.22
CA GLY A 4 -26.96 -17.46 7.99
C GLY A 4 -27.47 -16.19 8.69
N CYS A 5 -28.36 -15.43 8.05
CA CYS A 5 -28.93 -14.22 8.67
C CYS A 5 -29.97 -14.54 9.76
N VAL A 6 -30.56 -15.74 9.76
CA VAL A 6 -31.47 -16.18 10.82
C VAL A 6 -30.69 -16.58 12.07
N ILE A 7 -29.55 -17.27 11.88
CA ILE A 7 -28.71 -17.75 12.99
C ILE A 7 -27.90 -16.61 13.59
N THR A 8 -27.34 -15.74 12.75
CA THR A 8 -26.56 -14.57 13.16
C THR A 8 -27.05 -13.35 12.37
N PRO A 9 -28.07 -12.64 12.88
CA PRO A 9 -28.59 -11.47 12.20
C PRO A 9 -27.52 -10.36 12.17
N PRO A 10 -27.37 -9.67 11.03
CA PRO A 10 -26.49 -8.51 10.98
C PRO A 10 -27.03 -7.42 11.93
N PRO A 11 -26.15 -6.70 12.67
CA PRO A 11 -26.56 -5.56 13.50
C PRO A 11 -27.32 -4.51 12.68
N LEU A 12 -28.37 -3.96 13.28
CA LEU A 12 -29.21 -2.94 12.63
C LEU A 12 -28.48 -1.59 12.53
N VAL A 13 -27.58 -1.32 13.46
CA VAL A 13 -26.78 -0.09 13.53
C VAL A 13 -25.32 -0.47 13.78
N ILE A 14 -24.41 0.20 13.08
CA ILE A 14 -22.98 0.18 13.35
C ILE A 14 -22.58 1.57 13.86
N GLU A 15 -22.07 1.61 15.08
CA GLU A 15 -21.48 2.80 15.68
C GLU A 15 -19.98 2.82 15.39
N HIS A 16 -19.43 4.00 15.06
CA HIS A 16 -18.00 4.21 14.79
C HIS A 16 -17.39 3.33 13.67
N PRO A 17 -17.94 3.33 12.44
CA PRO A 17 -17.37 2.56 11.34
C PRO A 17 -15.99 3.09 10.94
N LYS A 18 -15.08 2.21 10.51
CA LYS A 18 -13.71 2.66 10.14
C LYS A 18 -13.66 3.46 8.85
N THR A 19 -14.60 3.21 7.92
CA THR A 19 -14.60 3.87 6.61
C THR A 19 -15.48 5.13 6.55
N HIS A 20 -16.18 5.49 7.63
CA HIS A 20 -17.09 6.64 7.63
C HIS A 20 -17.28 7.20 9.05
N GLU A 21 -17.44 8.51 9.19
CA GLU A 21 -17.47 9.17 10.51
C GLU A 21 -18.80 8.98 11.25
N HIS A 22 -19.91 8.86 10.52
CA HIS A 22 -21.24 8.73 11.11
C HIS A 22 -21.66 7.27 11.30
N GLN A 23 -22.63 7.06 12.20
CA GLN A 23 -23.30 5.77 12.32
C GLN A 23 -23.93 5.32 11.00
N LEU A 24 -23.97 4.01 10.81
CA LEU A 24 -24.58 3.40 9.64
C LEU A 24 -25.74 2.50 10.05
N THR A 25 -26.85 2.61 9.33
CA THR A 25 -28.05 1.81 9.57
C THR A 25 -28.22 0.79 8.45
N LEU A 26 -28.60 -0.44 8.82
CA LEU A 26 -28.88 -1.50 7.87
C LEU A 26 -30.10 -1.14 7.01
N SER A 27 -29.90 -1.05 5.70
CA SER A 27 -30.97 -0.97 4.72
C SER A 27 -31.35 -2.37 4.26
N THR A 28 -32.57 -2.79 4.60
CA THR A 28 -33.12 -4.09 4.18
C THR A 28 -33.73 -4.05 2.79
N ARG A 29 -33.85 -2.87 2.17
CA ARG A 29 -34.36 -2.70 0.81
C ARG A 29 -33.29 -3.13 -0.19
N GLN A 30 -33.63 -4.09 -1.05
CA GLN A 30 -32.78 -4.53 -2.17
C GLN A 30 -32.90 -3.54 -3.34
N ILE A 31 -32.29 -2.36 -3.17
CA ILE A 31 -32.17 -1.36 -4.22
C ILE A 31 -30.73 -1.43 -4.74
N SER A 32 -30.56 -1.37 -6.07
CA SER A 32 -29.23 -1.27 -6.66
C SER A 32 -28.52 -0.01 -6.15
N PHE A 33 -27.30 -0.17 -5.69
CA PHE A 33 -26.45 0.94 -5.23
C PHE A 33 -25.01 0.71 -5.65
N THR A 34 -24.23 1.79 -5.71
CA THR A 34 -22.77 1.72 -5.85
C THR A 34 -22.17 1.95 -4.47
N CYS A 35 -21.32 1.03 -4.00
CA CYS A 35 -20.68 1.19 -2.71
C CYS A 35 -19.67 2.33 -2.72
N ASN A 36 -19.82 3.30 -1.81
CA ASN A 36 -18.94 4.46 -1.70
C ASN A 36 -17.49 4.09 -1.33
N VAL A 37 -17.26 2.93 -0.73
CA VAL A 37 -15.92 2.47 -0.35
C VAL A 37 -15.19 1.77 -1.50
N CYS A 38 -15.84 0.85 -2.22
CA CYS A 38 -15.15 0.04 -3.22
C CYS A 38 -15.54 0.34 -4.68
N GLY A 39 -16.51 1.23 -4.91
CA GLY A 39 -16.99 1.63 -6.24
C GLY A 39 -17.68 0.51 -7.03
N VAL A 40 -18.00 -0.62 -6.40
CA VAL A 40 -18.64 -1.77 -7.05
C VAL A 40 -20.15 -1.71 -6.81
N PRO A 41 -20.98 -1.89 -7.85
CA PRO A 41 -22.43 -1.97 -7.68
C PRO A 41 -22.86 -3.30 -7.06
N ASP A 42 -23.90 -3.25 -6.22
CA ASP A 42 -24.55 -4.41 -5.62
C ASP A 42 -26.05 -4.11 -5.42
N ASN A 43 -26.84 -5.15 -5.19
CA ASN A 43 -28.28 -5.07 -4.94
C ASN A 43 -28.69 -5.79 -3.64
N ARG A 44 -27.71 -6.29 -2.88
CA ARG A 44 -27.91 -6.89 -1.56
C ARG A 44 -28.16 -5.81 -0.50
N SER A 45 -28.45 -6.25 0.73
CA SER A 45 -28.58 -5.35 1.87
C SER A 45 -27.30 -4.52 2.06
N SER A 46 -27.49 -3.22 2.19
CA SER A 46 -26.42 -2.24 2.39
C SER A 46 -26.52 -1.61 3.77
N TYR A 47 -25.47 -0.91 4.15
CA TYR A 47 -25.50 -0.01 5.29
C TYR A 47 -25.45 1.42 4.78
N SER A 48 -26.27 2.29 5.36
CA SER A 48 -26.39 3.67 4.90
C SER A 48 -26.32 4.67 6.04
N CYS A 49 -25.62 5.77 5.80
CA CYS A 49 -25.66 6.98 6.62
C CYS A 49 -26.79 7.86 6.10
N LEU A 50 -27.85 8.05 6.89
CA LEU A 50 -28.99 8.89 6.48
C LEU A 50 -28.60 10.36 6.26
N PRO A 51 -27.79 11.01 7.13
CA PRO A 51 -27.36 12.39 6.92
C PRO A 51 -26.55 12.60 5.63
N CYS A 52 -25.68 11.67 5.26
CA CYS A 52 -24.73 11.84 4.15
C CYS A 52 -25.17 11.20 2.84
N GLY A 53 -26.17 10.30 2.88
CA GLY A 53 -26.49 9.42 1.74
C GLY A 53 -25.41 8.38 1.42
N PHE A 54 -24.37 8.27 2.25
CA PHE A 54 -23.28 7.30 2.09
C PHE A 54 -23.84 5.88 2.22
N THR A 55 -23.53 5.01 1.27
CA THR A 55 -24.00 3.63 1.21
C THR A 55 -22.83 2.68 0.97
N VAL A 56 -22.77 1.61 1.76
CA VAL A 56 -21.61 0.71 1.82
C VAL A 56 -22.03 -0.76 1.94
N HIS A 57 -21.24 -1.65 1.34
CA HIS A 57 -21.39 -3.08 1.59
C HIS A 57 -21.05 -3.39 3.05
N ARG A 58 -21.69 -4.41 3.62
CA ARG A 58 -21.30 -4.92 4.96
C ARG A 58 -19.81 -5.23 5.07
N SER A 59 -19.23 -5.84 4.04
CA SER A 59 -17.80 -6.21 4.01
C SER A 59 -16.85 -5.02 3.84
N CYS A 60 -17.37 -3.83 3.55
CA CYS A 60 -16.58 -2.63 3.30
C CYS A 60 -16.66 -1.62 4.46
N ILE A 61 -17.39 -1.92 5.54
CA ILE A 61 -17.54 -1.03 6.70
C ILE A 61 -16.23 -0.93 7.50
N ASP A 62 -15.56 -2.06 7.64
CA ASP A 62 -14.35 -2.22 8.47
C ASP A 62 -13.15 -2.60 7.60
N MET A 63 -12.95 -1.87 6.50
CA MET A 63 -11.76 -2.07 5.67
C MET A 63 -10.49 -1.95 6.53
N PRO A 64 -9.50 -2.83 6.35
CA PRO A 64 -8.26 -2.77 7.12
C PRO A 64 -7.51 -1.48 6.78
N GLN A 65 -7.03 -0.77 7.80
CA GLN A 65 -6.47 0.57 7.60
C GLN A 65 -5.04 0.54 7.06
N VAL A 66 -4.27 -0.49 7.43
CA VAL A 66 -2.89 -0.67 6.95
C VAL A 66 -2.65 -2.13 6.62
N ILE A 67 -2.14 -2.43 5.44
CA ILE A 67 -1.91 -3.80 4.96
C ILE A 67 -0.59 -3.92 4.19
N ILE A 68 -0.10 -5.14 4.01
CA ILE A 68 0.92 -5.47 3.02
C ILE A 68 0.31 -6.48 2.05
N ILE A 69 0.64 -6.37 0.76
CA ILE A 69 0.12 -7.28 -0.26
C ILE A 69 1.27 -7.98 -0.98
N ASN A 70 1.03 -9.16 -1.51
CA ASN A 70 2.04 -9.90 -2.26
C ASN A 70 2.46 -9.25 -3.60
N ARG A 71 1.84 -8.13 -3.97
CA ARG A 71 2.17 -7.33 -5.16
C ARG A 71 3.00 -6.08 -4.83
N HIS A 72 3.22 -5.79 -3.56
CA HIS A 72 3.97 -4.61 -3.11
C HIS A 72 4.46 -4.76 -1.66
N ASN A 73 5.77 -4.65 -1.46
CA ASN A 73 6.41 -4.98 -0.18
C ASN A 73 6.36 -3.85 0.86
N HIS A 74 5.89 -2.66 0.49
CA HIS A 74 5.65 -1.60 1.46
C HIS A 74 4.24 -1.68 2.02
N ARG A 75 4.04 -1.13 3.22
CA ARG A 75 2.72 -0.95 3.79
C ARG A 75 1.88 -0.03 2.91
N LEU A 76 0.64 -0.41 2.73
CA LEU A 76 -0.37 0.37 2.05
C LEU A 76 -1.38 0.86 3.07
N ALA A 77 -1.67 2.15 3.04
CA ALA A 77 -2.69 2.76 3.88
C ALA A 77 -4.01 2.89 3.10
N TYR A 78 -5.12 2.58 3.76
CA TYR A 78 -6.45 2.85 3.23
C TYR A 78 -6.73 4.35 3.22
N THR A 79 -7.35 4.83 2.16
CA THR A 79 -7.90 6.18 2.07
C THR A 79 -9.29 6.12 1.44
N ASN A 80 -10.20 6.98 1.91
CA ASN A 80 -11.55 7.11 1.34
C ASN A 80 -11.57 7.81 -0.03
N HIS A 81 -10.58 8.68 -0.27
CA HIS A 81 -10.44 9.43 -1.51
C HIS A 81 -8.97 9.45 -1.91
N LEU A 82 -8.73 9.08 -3.16
CA LEU A 82 -7.39 9.13 -3.73
C LEU A 82 -7.19 10.51 -4.36
N GLY A 83 -6.11 11.21 -4.00
CA GLY A 83 -5.78 12.50 -4.60
C GLY A 83 -5.45 12.41 -6.11
N PRO A 84 -5.18 13.53 -6.79
CA PRO A 84 -4.70 13.50 -8.16
C PRO A 84 -3.33 12.81 -8.26
N GLY A 85 -3.04 12.15 -9.38
CA GLY A 85 -1.71 11.57 -9.67
C GLY A 85 -1.65 10.04 -9.71
N PHE A 86 -2.73 9.35 -9.37
CA PHE A 86 -2.83 7.90 -9.50
C PHE A 86 -3.57 7.52 -10.77
N SER A 87 -2.93 6.70 -11.61
CA SER A 87 -3.50 6.23 -12.87
C SER A 87 -4.16 4.87 -12.69
N ASP A 88 -3.35 3.82 -12.51
CA ASP A 88 -3.78 2.44 -12.60
C ASP A 88 -3.52 1.66 -11.32
N CYS A 89 -4.43 0.72 -11.04
CA CYS A 89 -4.33 -0.20 -9.92
C CYS A 89 -3.14 -1.14 -10.11
N GLY A 90 -2.24 -1.20 -9.12
CA GLY A 90 -1.05 -2.06 -9.13
C GLY A 90 -1.34 -3.56 -9.25
N VAL A 91 -2.57 -3.98 -8.96
CA VAL A 91 -3.00 -5.39 -9.03
C VAL A 91 -3.70 -5.71 -10.36
N CYS A 92 -4.76 -4.99 -10.72
CA CYS A 92 -5.59 -5.32 -11.89
C CYS A 92 -5.29 -4.49 -13.14
N ARG A 93 -4.40 -3.48 -13.03
CA ARG A 93 -3.98 -2.59 -14.12
C ARG A 93 -5.12 -1.82 -14.80
N ARG A 94 -6.21 -1.59 -14.06
CA ARG A 94 -7.32 -0.73 -14.50
C ARG A 94 -7.29 0.59 -13.73
N PRO A 95 -7.89 1.67 -14.28
CA PRO A 95 -7.91 2.97 -13.62
C PRO A 95 -8.48 2.90 -12.21
N VAL A 96 -7.85 3.60 -11.27
CA VAL A 96 -8.38 3.77 -9.91
C VAL A 96 -9.31 4.99 -9.89
N ASP A 97 -10.53 4.79 -9.41
CA ASP A 97 -11.45 5.89 -9.21
C ASP A 97 -11.08 6.67 -7.95
N GLN A 98 -10.87 7.98 -8.12
CA GLN A 98 -10.47 8.90 -7.06
C GLN A 98 -11.60 9.19 -6.06
N LEU A 99 -12.86 8.95 -6.46
CA LEU A 99 -14.04 9.19 -5.63
C LEU A 99 -14.34 8.06 -4.64
N HIS A 100 -13.71 6.90 -4.83
CA HIS A 100 -13.92 5.72 -4.00
C HIS A 100 -12.65 5.37 -3.21
N GLY A 101 -12.82 4.57 -2.17
CA GLY A 101 -11.74 4.14 -1.32
C GLY A 101 -10.71 3.28 -2.06
N ALA A 102 -9.43 3.49 -1.73
CA ALA A 102 -8.30 2.76 -2.29
C ALA A 102 -7.16 2.66 -1.27
N TYR A 103 -6.15 1.88 -1.63
CA TYR A 103 -4.92 1.72 -0.87
C TYR A 103 -3.78 2.42 -1.60
N SER A 104 -2.98 3.20 -0.90
CA SER A 104 -1.79 3.85 -1.46
C SER A 104 -0.55 3.63 -0.61
N CYS A 105 0.61 3.69 -1.26
CA CYS A 105 1.91 3.63 -0.60
C CYS A 105 2.43 5.04 -0.33
N SER A 106 2.93 5.30 0.87
CA SER A 106 3.61 6.56 1.20
C SER A 106 5.02 6.65 0.58
N ILE A 107 5.68 5.50 0.42
CA ILE A 107 7.05 5.40 -0.12
C ILE A 107 7.05 5.43 -1.65
N CYS A 108 6.01 4.89 -2.29
CA CYS A 108 5.88 4.83 -3.76
C CYS A 108 4.72 5.72 -4.21
N PRO A 109 4.98 7.00 -4.58
CA PRO A 109 3.94 8.04 -4.67
C PRO A 109 2.82 7.77 -5.68
N THR A 110 3.08 6.94 -6.69
CA THR A 110 2.11 6.63 -7.75
C THR A 110 1.49 5.24 -7.59
N TYR A 111 1.86 4.49 -6.56
CA TYR A 111 1.35 3.15 -6.34
C TYR A 111 0.02 3.21 -5.59
N ALA A 112 -1.05 2.81 -6.27
CA ALA A 112 -2.36 2.63 -5.68
C ALA A 112 -3.03 1.33 -6.10
N VAL A 113 -3.96 0.86 -5.28
CA VAL A 113 -4.70 -0.38 -5.50
C VAL A 113 -6.16 -0.16 -5.10
N HIS A 114 -7.10 -0.63 -5.94
CA HIS A 114 -8.51 -0.61 -5.54
C HIS A 114 -8.73 -1.34 -4.23
N SER A 115 -9.60 -0.82 -3.36
CA SER A 115 -9.97 -1.46 -2.08
C SER A 115 -10.24 -2.97 -2.20
N LYS A 116 -11.02 -3.35 -3.21
CA LYS A 116 -11.38 -4.76 -3.45
C LYS A 116 -10.22 -5.60 -3.99
N CYS A 117 -9.33 -5.01 -4.79
CA CYS A 117 -8.16 -5.72 -5.31
C CYS A 117 -7.16 -6.02 -4.20
N ALA A 118 -6.97 -5.04 -3.31
CA ALA A 118 -6.06 -5.12 -2.18
C ALA A 118 -6.50 -6.19 -1.15
N THR A 119 -7.81 -6.37 -0.94
CA THR A 119 -8.35 -7.25 0.12
C THR A 119 -8.77 -8.64 -0.37
N THR A 120 -8.38 -9.05 -1.58
CA THR A 120 -8.64 -10.43 -2.01
C THR A 120 -7.69 -11.40 -1.31
N ILE A 121 -8.20 -12.58 -0.93
CA ILE A 121 -7.40 -13.69 -0.35
C ILE A 121 -6.20 -14.12 -1.21
N LYS A 122 -6.20 -13.81 -2.52
CA LYS A 122 -5.07 -14.11 -3.41
C LYS A 122 -3.93 -13.08 -3.32
N VAL A 123 -4.18 -11.94 -2.70
CA VAL A 123 -3.31 -10.76 -2.71
C VAL A 123 -2.89 -10.37 -1.28
N TRP A 124 -3.77 -10.55 -0.30
CA TRP A 124 -3.57 -10.18 1.09
C TRP A 124 -3.81 -11.36 2.03
N ASP A 125 -3.04 -11.40 3.11
CA ASP A 125 -3.02 -12.44 4.14
C ASP A 125 -4.12 -12.30 5.21
N GLY A 126 -4.86 -11.18 5.20
CA GLY A 126 -5.90 -10.90 6.18
C GLY A 126 -5.41 -10.17 7.43
N ILE A 127 -4.14 -9.76 7.49
CA ILE A 127 -3.53 -9.07 8.63
C ILE A 127 -3.62 -7.55 8.44
N ASN A 128 -4.28 -6.87 9.39
CA ASN A 128 -4.28 -5.40 9.48
C ASN A 128 -3.15 -4.95 10.42
N LEU A 129 -2.28 -4.07 9.93
CA LEU A 129 -1.08 -3.57 10.60
C LEU A 129 -1.29 -2.19 11.23
N GLU A 130 -2.53 -1.72 11.31
CA GLU A 130 -2.89 -0.48 12.00
C GLU A 130 -2.40 -0.51 13.46
N GLY A 131 -1.60 0.49 13.84
CA GLY A 131 -1.01 0.59 15.18
C GLY A 131 0.19 -0.33 15.45
N VAL A 132 0.55 -1.21 14.51
CA VAL A 132 1.78 -2.01 14.59
C VAL A 132 2.95 -1.12 14.13
N PRO A 133 4.04 -0.96 14.88
CA PRO A 133 5.22 -0.25 14.41
C PRO A 133 5.80 -0.90 13.13
N GLU A 134 6.37 -0.11 12.23
CA GLU A 134 7.21 -0.68 11.16
C GLU A 134 8.55 -1.08 11.76
N GLU A 135 8.92 -2.35 11.62
CA GLU A 135 10.29 -2.79 11.90
C GLU A 135 11.17 -2.21 10.80
N ILE A 136 12.05 -1.27 11.16
CA ILE A 136 13.07 -0.76 10.25
C ILE A 136 14.11 -1.88 10.14
N GLU A 137 14.15 -2.59 9.01
CA GLU A 137 15.32 -3.41 8.69
C GLU A 137 16.52 -2.48 8.71
N GLU A 138 17.43 -2.67 9.67
CA GLU A 138 18.68 -1.92 9.67
C GLU A 138 19.38 -2.23 8.36
N LEU A 139 19.45 -1.22 7.48
CA LEU A 139 20.19 -1.36 6.24
C LEU A 139 21.63 -1.79 6.58
N PRO A 140 22.25 -2.64 5.75
CA PRO A 140 23.63 -3.06 5.97
C PRO A 140 24.64 -1.89 5.85
N PHE A 141 24.15 -0.68 5.61
CA PHE A 141 24.93 0.55 5.55
C PHE A 141 24.19 1.73 6.21
N LYS A 142 24.97 2.71 6.67
CA LYS A 142 24.49 3.97 7.24
C LYS A 142 24.99 5.14 6.38
N VAL A 143 24.10 6.06 6.01
CA VAL A 143 24.49 7.28 5.30
C VAL A 143 25.24 8.21 6.26
N VAL A 144 26.34 8.79 5.79
CA VAL A 144 27.21 9.68 6.58
C VAL A 144 27.21 11.07 5.97
N GLY A 145 26.75 12.07 6.74
CA GLY A 145 26.61 13.45 6.29
C GLY A 145 25.29 13.70 5.54
N ASP A 146 25.03 14.97 5.23
CA ASP A 146 23.73 15.43 4.69
C ASP A 146 23.63 15.34 3.15
N ASP A 147 24.75 15.04 2.47
CA ASP A 147 24.85 15.07 1.00
C ASP A 147 24.50 13.73 0.33
N ASN A 148 24.18 12.69 1.11
CA ASN A 148 23.96 11.31 0.66
C ASN A 148 25.11 10.76 -0.22
N MET A 149 26.30 11.36 -0.19
CA MET A 149 27.44 10.92 -1.01
C MET A 149 28.31 9.90 -0.32
N LYS A 150 28.15 9.68 0.99
CA LYS A 150 28.99 8.75 1.77
C LYS A 150 28.15 7.76 2.55
N ILE A 151 28.63 6.53 2.59
CA ILE A 151 28.04 5.47 3.42
C ILE A 151 29.12 4.79 4.26
N ASN A 152 28.76 4.40 5.47
CA ASN A 152 29.45 3.40 6.26
C ASN A 152 28.81 2.05 5.93
N HIS A 153 29.57 1.12 5.36
CA HIS A 153 29.08 -0.21 4.96
C HIS A 153 29.67 -1.27 5.87
N PHE A 154 28.90 -2.29 6.25
CA PHE A 154 29.35 -3.34 7.19
C PHE A 154 30.63 -4.08 6.76
N SER A 155 30.95 -4.13 5.45
CA SER A 155 32.21 -4.72 4.97
C SER A 155 33.39 -3.73 4.92
N HIS A 156 33.13 -2.44 5.17
CA HIS A 156 34.09 -1.34 5.14
C HIS A 156 33.95 -0.53 6.44
N GLU A 157 34.13 -1.17 7.60
CA GLU A 157 33.93 -0.50 8.89
C GLU A 157 34.99 0.58 9.20
N GLU A 158 36.18 0.45 8.61
CA GLU A 158 37.33 1.33 8.86
C GLU A 158 37.27 2.67 8.10
N HIS A 159 36.48 2.75 7.01
CA HIS A 159 36.39 3.94 6.17
C HIS A 159 35.02 4.05 5.49
N ASN A 160 34.62 5.28 5.18
CA ASN A 160 33.39 5.49 4.45
C ASN A 160 33.61 5.32 2.95
N LEU A 161 32.67 4.63 2.29
CA LEU A 161 32.61 4.58 0.84
C LEU A 161 32.00 5.89 0.32
N ARG A 162 32.43 6.32 -0.86
CA ARG A 162 31.89 7.52 -1.52
C ARG A 162 31.24 7.17 -2.85
N LEU A 163 30.08 7.76 -3.11
CA LEU A 163 29.39 7.67 -4.39
C LEU A 163 30.19 8.42 -5.46
N THR A 164 30.63 7.71 -6.48
CA THR A 164 31.33 8.24 -7.65
C THR A 164 30.35 8.29 -8.82
N SER A 165 30.12 9.48 -9.38
CA SER A 165 29.23 9.71 -10.52
C SER A 165 29.94 9.67 -11.87
N GLU A 166 31.25 9.43 -11.88
CA GLU A 166 32.01 9.36 -13.12
C GLU A 166 31.68 8.04 -13.82
N ASN A 167 31.34 8.14 -15.11
CA ASN A 167 31.41 6.98 -16.01
C ASN A 167 32.84 6.49 -15.96
N VAL A 168 33.13 5.52 -15.11
CA VAL A 168 34.43 4.88 -15.11
C VAL A 168 34.52 4.23 -16.47
N ILE A 169 35.31 4.82 -17.38
CA ILE A 169 35.81 4.11 -18.55
C ILE A 169 36.80 3.09 -17.96
N SER A 170 36.26 2.08 -17.30
CA SER A 170 37.02 0.95 -16.83
C SER A 170 37.06 -0.03 -17.98
N ASP A 171 38.21 -0.65 -18.20
CA ASP A 171 38.31 -1.86 -19.02
C ASP A 171 37.12 -2.79 -18.73
N GLU A 172 36.62 -3.49 -19.76
CA GLU A 172 35.38 -4.32 -19.74
C GLU A 172 35.35 -5.45 -18.69
N THR A 173 36.26 -5.44 -17.72
CA THR A 173 36.51 -6.49 -16.73
C THR A 173 36.39 -6.02 -15.29
N THR A 174 36.05 -4.77 -15.00
CA THR A 174 35.94 -4.33 -13.60
C THR A 174 34.65 -4.87 -12.99
N LEU A 175 34.77 -5.72 -11.97
CA LEU A 175 33.66 -6.40 -11.32
C LEU A 175 33.41 -5.80 -9.92
N CYS A 176 32.15 -5.78 -9.49
CA CYS A 176 31.81 -5.46 -8.11
C CYS A 176 32.45 -6.48 -7.16
N ALA A 177 33.18 -6.03 -6.13
CA ALA A 177 33.80 -6.92 -5.16
C ALA A 177 32.79 -7.75 -4.34
N ALA A 178 31.55 -7.30 -4.23
CA ALA A 178 30.50 -7.98 -3.47
C ALA A 178 29.72 -9.02 -4.29
N CYS A 179 29.28 -8.66 -5.51
CA CYS A 179 28.42 -9.51 -6.33
C CYS A 179 29.07 -10.04 -7.61
N VAL A 180 30.32 -9.66 -7.89
CA VAL A 180 31.10 -10.11 -9.06
C VAL A 180 30.48 -9.69 -10.40
N TYR A 181 29.54 -8.74 -10.39
CA TYR A 181 28.86 -8.22 -11.59
C TYR A 181 29.69 -7.14 -12.30
N PRO A 182 29.72 -7.09 -13.64
CA PRO A 182 30.44 -6.06 -14.39
C PRO A 182 29.96 -4.63 -14.09
N LEU A 183 30.89 -3.73 -13.80
CA LEU A 183 30.61 -2.32 -13.50
C LEU A 183 30.38 -1.48 -14.77
N SER A 184 30.71 -2.00 -15.95
CA SER A 184 30.62 -1.28 -17.25
C SER A 184 29.20 -0.82 -17.61
N ASP A 185 28.17 -1.49 -17.08
CA ASP A 185 26.75 -1.15 -17.30
C ASP A 185 26.05 -0.61 -16.04
N SER A 186 26.82 -0.40 -14.96
CA SER A 186 26.26 0.07 -13.69
C SER A 186 26.33 1.59 -13.65
N GLY A 187 25.25 2.25 -13.21
CA GLY A 187 25.22 3.69 -12.97
C GLY A 187 26.21 4.14 -11.88
N PRO A 188 25.92 5.21 -11.11
CA PRO A 188 26.85 5.66 -10.07
C PRO A 188 27.15 4.55 -9.05
N ILE A 189 28.43 4.37 -8.72
CA ILE A 189 28.93 3.30 -7.84
C ILE A 189 29.55 3.86 -6.56
N TYR A 190 29.50 3.11 -5.47
CA TYR A 190 30.23 3.42 -4.24
C TYR A 190 31.63 2.80 -4.29
N SER A 191 32.65 3.62 -4.03
CA SER A 191 34.06 3.20 -4.03
C SER A 191 34.77 3.60 -2.75
N CYS A 192 35.86 2.90 -2.42
CA CYS A 192 36.74 3.28 -1.33
C CYS A 192 37.49 4.55 -1.73
N VAL A 193 37.54 5.54 -0.84
CA VAL A 193 38.40 6.70 -1.03
C VAL A 193 39.63 6.44 -0.18
N GLU A 194 40.81 6.32 -0.80
CA GLU A 194 42.09 6.28 -0.07
C GLU A 194 42.26 7.50 0.84
#